data_AF-A0A5B0QPG4-F1
#
_entry.id   AF-A0A5B0QPG4-F1
#
_cell.length_a   1.000
_cell.length_b   1.000
_cell.length_c   1.000
_cell.angle_alpha   90.00
_cell.angle_beta   90.00
_cell.angle_gamma   90.00
#
_symmetry.space_group_name_H-M   'P 1'
#
loop_
_entity.id
_entity.type
_entity.pdbx_description
1 polymer ?
#
loop_
_entity_poly.entity_id
_entity_poly.type
_entity_poly.pdbx_seq_one_letter_code
_entity_poly.pdbx_strand_id
1 'polypeptide(L)'
;MSLKSLFNQLKQLIVPIPPVSKPKQTKKLAKLTKAQQKEYVAIDCEMVGVGPNGSVSALARVSIVDFHGNVLLDQYVKPTQPVTQYRTWVSGIRAKHLRHEWIKKRSTRD
;
A
#
# COMPACT_ATOMS: atom_id res chain seq x y z
N MET A 1 1.26 -36.60 26.79
CA MET A 1 0.51 -35.32 26.76
C MET A 1 -0.75 -35.57 25.95
N SER A 2 -1.94 -35.53 26.57
CA SER A 2 -3.18 -35.95 25.91
C SER A 2 -3.58 -34.97 24.79
N LEU A 3 -4.13 -35.47 23.68
CA LEU A 3 -4.76 -34.67 22.62
C LEU A 3 -5.77 -33.65 23.17
N LYS A 4 -6.43 -33.97 24.29
CA LYS A 4 -7.34 -33.07 24.99
C LYS A 4 -6.63 -31.87 25.64
N SER A 5 -5.39 -32.07 26.10
CA SER A 5 -4.55 -31.02 26.68
C SER A 5 -4.08 -30.04 25.59
N LEU A 6 -3.67 -30.56 24.44
CA LEU A 6 -3.24 -29.74 23.31
C LEU A 6 -4.41 -28.91 22.75
N PHE A 7 -5.60 -29.52 22.64
CA PHE A 7 -6.81 -28.83 22.21
C PHE A 7 -7.22 -27.70 23.16
N ASN A 8 -7.10 -27.91 24.48
CA ASN A 8 -7.38 -26.87 25.47
C ASN A 8 -6.32 -25.75 25.48
N GLN A 9 -5.06 -26.06 25.20
CA GLN A 9 -4.00 -25.04 25.05
C GLN A 9 -4.22 -24.17 23.81
N LEU A 10 -4.67 -24.76 22.70
CA LEU A 10 -5.00 -24.02 21.47
C LEU A 10 -6.21 -23.09 21.66
N LYS A 11 -7.20 -23.49 22.45
CA LYS A 11 -8.37 -22.64 22.78
C LYS A 11 -7.99 -21.36 23.52
N GLN A 12 -6.91 -21.36 24.30
CA GLN A 12 -6.47 -20.16 25.04
C GLN A 12 -5.70 -19.16 24.18
N LEU A 13 -5.26 -19.56 22.98
CA LEU A 13 -4.59 -18.68 22.01
C LEU A 13 -5.56 -18.02 21.02
N ILE A 14 -6.83 -18.45 21.00
CA ILE A 14 -7.89 -17.85 20.19
C ILE A 14 -8.60 -16.81 21.06
N VAL A 15 -8.13 -15.56 21.00
CA VAL A 15 -8.86 -14.44 21.59
C VAL A 15 -10.17 -14.23 20.82
N PRO A 16 -11.31 -14.07 21.51
CA PRO A 16 -12.56 -13.73 20.84
C PRO A 16 -12.37 -12.41 20.10
N ILE A 17 -12.49 -12.43 18.77
CA ILE A 17 -12.55 -11.22 17.97
C ILE A 17 -13.76 -10.43 18.49
N PRO A 18 -13.58 -9.18 18.95
CA PRO A 18 -14.70 -8.38 19.40
C PRO A 18 -15.73 -8.30 18.27
N PRO A 19 -17.03 -8.38 18.57
CA PRO A 19 -18.05 -8.30 17.54
C PRO A 19 -17.85 -7.00 16.78
N VAL A 20 -17.51 -7.11 15.48
CA VAL A 20 -17.48 -5.96 14.58
C VAL A 20 -18.88 -5.38 14.61
N SER A 21 -19.04 -4.22 15.28
CA SER A 21 -20.33 -3.55 15.37
C SER A 21 -20.85 -3.35 13.95
N LYS A 22 -22.08 -3.82 13.67
CA LYS A 22 -22.74 -3.61 12.38
C LYS A 22 -22.57 -2.14 11.98
N PRO A 23 -22.14 -1.84 10.74
CA PRO A 23 -22.01 -0.45 10.30
C PRO A 23 -23.35 0.25 10.55
N LYS A 24 -23.32 1.30 11.37
CA LYS A 24 -24.49 2.14 11.62
C LYS A 24 -25.03 2.59 10.27
N GLN A 25 -26.33 2.40 10.06
CA GLN A 25 -27.05 2.69 8.82
C GLN A 25 -26.51 3.97 8.18
N THR A 26 -25.95 3.80 6.98
CA THR A 26 -25.33 4.87 6.21
C THR A 26 -26.38 5.93 5.94
N LYS A 27 -26.26 7.10 6.57
CA LYS A 27 -26.85 8.33 6.02
C LYS A 27 -26.45 8.35 4.55
N LYS A 28 -27.43 8.46 3.65
CA LYS A 28 -27.20 8.54 2.20
C LYS A 28 -26.10 9.58 1.98
N LEU A 29 -24.90 9.12 1.61
CA LEU A 29 -23.73 9.98 1.55
C LEU A 29 -24.06 11.10 0.58
N ALA A 30 -24.09 12.34 1.06
CA ALA A 30 -24.36 13.48 0.20
C ALA A 30 -23.36 13.43 -0.96
N LYS A 31 -23.86 13.44 -2.19
CA LYS A 31 -23.02 13.35 -3.38
C LYS A 31 -22.13 14.60 -3.39
N LEU A 32 -20.81 14.41 -3.32
CA LEU A 32 -19.85 15.51 -3.30
C LEU A 32 -20.04 16.40 -4.53
N THR A 33 -19.93 17.71 -4.34
CA THR A 33 -19.94 18.68 -5.46
C THR A 33 -18.70 18.50 -6.33
N LYS A 34 -18.75 18.97 -7.59
CA LYS A 34 -17.58 18.92 -8.48
C LYS A 34 -16.36 19.65 -7.92
N ALA A 35 -16.58 20.73 -7.16
CA ALA A 35 -15.50 21.46 -6.50
C ALA A 35 -14.83 20.59 -5.42
N GLN A 36 -15.64 20.00 -4.54
CA GLN A 36 -15.14 19.10 -3.50
C GLN A 36 -14.43 17.88 -4.08
N GLN A 37 -14.92 17.31 -5.18
CA GLN A 37 -14.29 16.15 -5.82
C GLN A 37 -12.85 16.43 -6.27
N LYS A 38 -12.53 17.66 -6.70
CA LYS A 38 -11.17 18.05 -7.12
C LYS A 38 -10.17 18.14 -5.96
N GLU A 39 -10.65 18.18 -4.72
CA GLU A 39 -9.81 18.24 -3.53
C GLU A 39 -9.31 16.86 -3.08
N TYR A 40 -9.86 15.77 -3.65
CA TYR A 40 -9.50 14.40 -3.29
C TYR A 40 -8.66 13.73 -4.36
N VAL A 41 -7.62 13.04 -3.89
CA VAL A 41 -6.83 12.09 -4.66
C VAL A 41 -6.69 10.79 -3.87
N ALA A 42 -6.57 9.67 -4.56
CA ALA A 42 -6.15 8.41 -3.94
C ALA A 42 -4.69 8.14 -4.29
N ILE A 43 -3.96 7.57 -3.35
CA ILE A 43 -2.55 7.19 -3.49
C ILE A 43 -2.37 5.75 -3.05
N ASP A 44 -1.58 5.02 -3.81
CA ASP A 44 -1.09 3.71 -3.43
C ASP A 44 0.41 3.61 -3.75
N CYS A 45 1.11 2.85 -2.91
CA CYS A 45 2.56 2.78 -2.92
C CYS A 45 3.00 1.32 -2.78
N GLU A 46 3.96 0.94 -3.62
CA GLU A 46 4.60 -0.37 -3.53
C GLU A 46 6.01 -0.22 -3.02
N MET A 47 6.35 -1.01 -2.00
CA MET A 47 7.65 -0.97 -1.34
C MET A 47 8.46 -2.23 -1.59
N VAL A 48 9.78 -2.05 -1.56
CA VAL A 48 10.79 -3.11 -1.56
C VAL A 48 11.62 -3.03 -0.28
N GLY A 49 12.25 -4.15 0.10
CA GLY A 49 13.20 -4.20 1.21
C GLY A 49 14.60 -3.76 0.79
N VAL A 50 15.20 -2.88 1.57
CA VAL A 50 16.61 -2.48 1.52
C VAL A 50 17.30 -2.79 2.86
N GLY A 51 18.64 -2.69 2.89
CA GLY A 51 19.44 -3.03 4.07
C GLY A 51 19.54 -4.54 4.32
N PRO A 52 20.18 -4.97 5.43
CA PRO A 52 20.36 -6.38 5.75
C PRO A 52 19.01 -7.11 5.77
N ASN A 53 18.90 -8.19 4.98
CA ASN A 53 17.69 -9.02 4.85
C ASN A 53 16.39 -8.24 4.55
N GLY A 54 16.48 -7.09 3.86
CA GLY A 54 15.30 -6.30 3.49
C GLY A 54 14.55 -5.71 4.69
N SER A 55 15.26 -5.48 5.80
CA SER A 55 14.74 -5.00 7.08
C SER A 55 14.10 -3.61 7.02
N VAL A 56 14.46 -2.79 6.03
CA VAL A 56 13.91 -1.45 5.86
C VAL A 56 13.07 -1.40 4.58
N SER A 57 11.84 -0.89 4.67
CA SER A 57 11.00 -0.68 3.48
C SER A 57 11.39 0.62 2.77
N ALA A 58 11.56 0.57 1.45
CA ALA A 58 11.81 1.71 0.58
C ALA A 58 10.79 1.75 -0.57
N LEU A 59 10.37 2.95 -0.98
CA LEU A 59 9.41 3.15 -2.06
C LEU A 59 9.99 2.68 -3.40
N ALA A 60 9.21 1.93 -4.17
CA ALA A 60 9.58 1.43 -5.49
C ALA A 60 8.58 1.79 -6.60
N ARG A 61 7.31 2.04 -6.27
CA ARG A 61 6.31 2.61 -7.18
C ARG A 61 5.31 3.45 -6.40
N VAL A 62 4.84 4.52 -7.01
CA VAL A 62 3.72 5.32 -6.52
C VAL A 62 2.70 5.50 -7.64
N SER A 63 1.44 5.35 -7.30
CA SER A 63 0.31 5.62 -8.19
C SER A 63 -0.66 6.59 -7.50
N ILE A 64 -1.02 7.67 -8.19
CA ILE A 64 -1.95 8.70 -7.72
C ILE A 64 -3.05 8.86 -8.77
N VAL A 65 -4.29 8.84 -8.33
CA VAL A 65 -5.48 9.05 -9.18
C VAL A 65 -6.35 10.17 -8.61
N ASP A 66 -7.06 10.87 -9.49
CA ASP A 66 -8.10 11.82 -9.07
C ASP A 66 -9.38 11.11 -8.60
N PHE A 67 -10.37 11.88 -8.15
CA PHE A 67 -11.66 11.36 -7.70
C PHE A 67 -12.42 10.53 -8.76
N HIS A 68 -12.15 10.75 -10.05
CA HIS A 68 -12.76 10.02 -11.15
C HIS A 68 -11.96 8.78 -11.56
N GLY A 69 -10.81 8.53 -10.92
CA GLY A 69 -9.90 7.43 -11.22
C GLY A 69 -8.94 7.72 -12.36
N ASN A 70 -8.86 8.98 -12.85
CA ASN A 70 -7.85 9.33 -13.85
C ASN A 70 -6.46 9.31 -13.22
N VAL A 71 -5.49 8.70 -13.90
CA VAL A 71 -4.11 8.61 -13.41
C VAL A 71 -3.43 9.97 -13.50
N LEU A 72 -3.08 10.54 -12.36
CA LEU A 72 -2.30 11.77 -12.24
C LEU A 72 -0.79 11.47 -12.24
N LEU A 73 -0.39 10.39 -11.57
CA LEU A 73 0.99 9.92 -11.49
C LEU A 73 1.00 8.40 -11.41
N ASP A 74 1.86 7.75 -12.19
CA ASP A 74 2.19 6.34 -11.99
C ASP A 74 3.64 6.14 -12.39
N GLN A 75 4.52 5.98 -11.41
CA GLN A 75 5.96 5.99 -11.65
C GLN A 75 6.69 4.99 -10.77
N TYR A 76 7.72 4.36 -11.35
CA TYR A 76 8.71 3.61 -10.60
C TYR A 76 9.74 4.57 -10.01
N VAL A 77 10.13 4.29 -8.77
CA VAL A 77 11.12 5.07 -8.02
C VAL A 77 12.28 4.15 -7.72
N LYS A 78 13.51 4.55 -8.08
CA LYS A 78 14.71 3.79 -7.72
C LYS A 78 15.11 4.15 -6.28
N PRO A 79 15.13 3.21 -5.33
CA PRO A 79 15.59 3.48 -3.97
C PRO A 79 17.07 3.90 -3.96
N THR A 80 17.43 4.80 -3.04
CA THR A 80 18.82 5.24 -2.86
C THR A 80 19.74 4.10 -2.43
N GLN A 81 19.23 3.17 -1.62
CA GLN A 81 19.96 1.98 -1.19
C GLN A 81 19.71 0.79 -2.13
N PRO A 82 20.67 -0.13 -2.29
CA PRO A 82 20.45 -1.36 -3.03
C PRO A 82 19.27 -2.16 -2.47
N VAL A 83 18.41 -2.62 -3.37
CA VAL A 83 17.29 -3.48 -3.03
C VAL A 83 17.82 -4.87 -2.72
N THR A 84 17.57 -5.34 -1.50
CA THR A 84 17.94 -6.69 -1.04
C THR A 84 16.76 -7.65 -1.12
N GLN A 85 15.52 -7.15 -1.06
CA GLN A 85 14.34 -8.00 -1.21
C GLN A 85 13.19 -7.29 -1.95
N TYR A 86 12.86 -7.76 -3.15
CA TYR A 86 11.84 -7.11 -3.99
C TYR A 86 10.39 -7.30 -3.51
N ARG A 87 10.11 -8.32 -2.70
CA ARG A 87 8.76 -8.64 -2.23
C ARG A 87 7.76 -8.79 -3.39
N THR A 88 8.21 -9.31 -4.53
CA THR A 88 7.49 -9.30 -5.82
C THR A 88 6.11 -9.96 -5.74
N TRP A 89 5.89 -10.92 -4.85
CA TRP A 89 4.60 -11.60 -4.68
C TRP A 89 3.50 -10.67 -4.15
N VAL A 90 3.86 -9.59 -3.45
CA VAL A 90 2.93 -8.52 -3.05
C VAL A 90 3.09 -7.30 -3.95
N SER A 91 4.32 -6.85 -4.17
CA SER A 91 4.58 -5.54 -4.78
C SER A 91 4.56 -5.53 -6.31
N GLY A 92 4.68 -6.71 -6.94
CA GLY A 92 4.92 -6.83 -8.37
C GLY A 92 6.26 -6.25 -8.86
N ILE A 93 7.08 -5.65 -7.99
CA ILE A 93 8.34 -4.99 -8.37
C ILE A 93 9.39 -6.05 -8.72
N ARG A 94 10.13 -5.78 -9.79
CA ARG A 94 11.26 -6.58 -10.28
C ARG A 94 12.44 -5.65 -10.54
N ALA A 95 13.65 -6.20 -10.53
CA ALA A 95 14.87 -5.43 -10.83
C ALA A 95 14.75 -4.57 -12.09
N LYS A 96 14.07 -5.09 -13.13
CA LYS A 96 13.84 -4.37 -14.39
C LYS A 96 13.07 -3.05 -14.27
N HIS A 97 12.16 -2.95 -13.29
CA HIS A 97 11.36 -1.76 -13.08
C HIS A 97 12.21 -0.61 -12.52
N LEU A 98 13.31 -0.91 -11.82
CA LEU A 98 14.15 0.06 -11.13
C LEU A 98 15.43 0.43 -11.90
N ARG A 99 15.53 0.02 -13.18
CA ARG A 99 16.74 0.25 -14.01
C ARG A 99 16.82 1.65 -14.60
N HIS A 100 15.71 2.36 -14.72
CA HIS A 100 15.69 3.68 -15.33
C HIS A 100 15.53 4.77 -14.28
N GLU A 101 16.50 5.69 -14.24
CA GLU A 101 16.43 6.95 -13.52
C GLU A 101 15.52 7.91 -14.32
N TRP A 102 14.21 7.89 -14.08
CA TRP A 102 13.31 8.91 -14.63
C TRP A 102 13.30 10.17 -13.75
N ILE A 103 14.44 10.86 -13.64
CA ILE A 103 14.44 12.27 -13.26
C ILE A 103 14.36 13.09 -14.56
N LYS A 104 13.18 13.14 -15.18
CA LYS A 104 12.86 14.32 -15.99
C LYS A 104 12.43 15.38 -14.99
N LYS A 105 13.32 16.34 -14.70
CA LYS A 105 12.89 17.66 -14.21
C LYS A 105 11.77 18.10 -15.15
N ARG A 106 10.51 18.00 -14.74
CA ARG A 106 9.46 18.79 -15.39
C ARG A 106 9.88 20.22 -15.11
N SER A 107 10.43 20.87 -16.12
CA SER A 107 10.53 22.31 -16.21
C SER A 107 9.24 22.86 -15.63
N THR A 108 9.37 23.69 -14.60
CA THR A 108 8.34 24.66 -14.25
C THR A 108 7.88 25.27 -15.57
N ARG A 109 6.62 25.04 -15.93
CA ARG A 109 5.96 25.87 -16.92
C ARG A 109 5.40 27.03 -16.10
N ASP A 110 5.93 28.21 -16.42
CA ASP A 110 5.27 29.50 -16.23
C ASP A 110 3.81 29.45 -16.73
#